data_AF-X1U0W4-F1
#
_entry.id   AF-X1U0W4-F1
#
_cell.length_a   1.000
_cell.length_b   1.000
_cell.length_c   1.000
_cell.angle_alpha   90.00
_cell.angle_beta   90.00
_cell.angle_gamma   90.00
#
_symmetry.space_group_name_H-M   'P 1'
#
loop_
_entity.id
_entity.type
_entity.pdbx_description
1 polymer ?
#
loop_
_entity_poly.entity_id
_entity_poly.type
_entity_poly.pdbx_seq_one_letter_code
_entity_poly.pdbx_strand_id
1 'polypeptide(L)'
;LFMYETENQTFPYSFHDSLTPPPGGYPGYGQYDRRAWWWFNYITNYSKKDKGKKTVIACPSKQIRNPKLIDNILCGNYGVNRSVCKSSDDIQSRREEFVGTPLSSSDILHPGQTLLIVDSGYSLISWWHVTDVPPVSLGSTIEDTAYVPGLEINKDKNLWPGQKWDAVTGRHPNKTINIGFADAKTSLPQRVEWYTRFADDAEFVLETVMVVEYLDESEIQAVIKDAGF
;
A
#
# COMPACT_ATOMS: atom_id res chain seq x y z
N LEU A 1 8.61 -6.81 3.15
CA LEU A 1 9.23 -5.58 3.69
C LEU A 1 10.26 -5.90 4.76
N PHE A 2 9.94 -6.76 5.74
CA PHE A 2 10.91 -7.19 6.77
C PHE A 2 12.17 -7.86 6.24
N MET A 3 12.10 -8.73 5.23
CA MET A 3 13.33 -9.29 4.64
C MET A 3 14.31 -8.20 4.22
N TYR A 4 13.78 -7.16 3.53
CA TYR A 4 14.58 -6.04 3.10
C TYR A 4 15.17 -5.29 4.29
N GLU A 5 14.37 -5.06 5.32
CA GLU A 5 14.85 -4.42 6.55
C GLU A 5 15.94 -5.22 7.25
N THR A 6 15.78 -6.54 7.40
CA THR A 6 16.81 -7.41 8.00
C THR A 6 18.14 -7.30 7.25
N GLU A 7 18.10 -7.21 5.92
CA GLU A 7 19.28 -7.10 5.07
C GLU A 7 19.88 -5.68 5.03
N ASN A 8 19.05 -4.64 5.14
CA ASN A 8 19.44 -3.23 4.89
C ASN A 8 19.33 -2.33 6.12
N GLN A 9 18.94 -2.87 7.26
CA GLN A 9 18.71 -2.20 8.55
C GLN A 9 17.63 -1.11 8.56
N THR A 10 16.90 -0.93 7.45
CA THR A 10 15.82 0.06 7.29
C THR A 10 14.74 -0.52 6.38
N PHE A 11 13.50 -0.08 6.54
CA PHE A 11 12.45 -0.36 5.55
C PHE A 11 12.84 0.23 4.18
N PRO A 12 12.32 -0.31 3.07
CA PRO A 12 12.64 0.27 1.77
C PRO A 12 12.01 1.66 1.62
N TYR A 13 12.62 2.45 0.74
CA TYR A 13 11.99 3.69 0.29
C TYR A 13 10.60 3.39 -0.32
N SER A 14 9.61 4.21 0.01
CA SER A 14 8.31 4.14 -0.67
C SER A 14 8.43 4.47 -2.15
N PHE A 15 9.27 5.46 -2.42
CA PHE A 15 9.62 6.02 -3.70
C PHE A 15 11.09 6.45 -3.64
N HIS A 16 11.89 6.05 -4.63
CA HIS A 16 13.28 6.44 -4.75
C HIS A 16 13.58 6.86 -6.18
N ASP A 17 13.84 8.16 -6.35
CA ASP A 17 14.24 8.74 -7.63
C ASP A 17 15.66 8.28 -7.98
N SER A 18 15.77 7.42 -8.98
CA SER A 18 17.04 6.87 -9.44
C SER A 18 17.17 7.06 -10.94
N LEU A 19 18.37 7.43 -11.39
CA LEU A 19 18.71 7.55 -12.80
C LEU A 19 18.68 6.20 -13.54
N THR A 20 18.78 5.09 -12.80
CA THR A 20 18.73 3.74 -13.36
C THR A 20 17.33 3.15 -13.20
N PRO A 21 16.73 2.57 -14.27
CA PRO A 21 15.41 1.94 -14.14
C PRO A 21 15.49 0.66 -13.30
N PRO A 22 14.43 0.30 -12.57
CA PRO A 22 14.36 -1.00 -11.91
C PRO A 22 14.29 -2.14 -12.94
N PRO A 23 14.66 -3.38 -12.55
CA PRO A 23 14.54 -4.53 -13.44
C PRO A 23 13.10 -4.69 -13.96
N GLY A 24 12.94 -4.73 -15.28
CA GLY A 24 11.64 -4.81 -15.95
C GLY A 24 11.03 -3.46 -16.36
N GLY A 25 11.71 -2.34 -16.10
CA GLY A 25 11.31 -0.99 -16.44
C GLY A 25 10.51 -0.27 -15.34
N TYR A 26 10.28 1.03 -15.52
CA TYR A 26 9.49 1.82 -14.56
C TYR A 26 8.05 1.32 -14.47
N PRO A 27 7.50 1.19 -13.27
CA PRO A 27 6.10 0.81 -13.08
C PRO A 27 5.14 1.97 -13.41
N GLY A 28 3.90 1.61 -13.74
CA GLY A 28 2.84 2.57 -14.06
C GLY A 28 2.95 3.23 -15.44
N TYR A 29 2.19 4.31 -15.62
CA TYR A 29 2.14 5.06 -16.86
C TYR A 29 2.84 6.41 -16.68
N GLY A 30 3.99 6.59 -17.33
CA GLY A 30 4.82 7.81 -17.16
C GLY A 30 4.18 9.15 -17.55
N GLN A 31 2.94 9.16 -18.06
CA GLN A 31 2.14 10.39 -18.23
C GLN A 31 1.52 10.86 -16.90
N TYR A 32 1.26 9.94 -15.98
CA TYR A 32 0.53 10.18 -14.72
C TYR A 32 1.39 9.86 -13.50
N ASP A 33 2.28 8.88 -13.64
CA ASP A 33 3.10 8.32 -12.58
C ASP A 33 4.55 8.79 -12.68
N ARG A 34 5.17 9.02 -11.53
CA ARG A 34 6.60 9.32 -11.44
C ARG A 34 7.43 8.10 -11.86
N ARG A 35 8.46 8.34 -12.68
CA ARG A 35 9.44 7.31 -13.07
C ARG A 35 10.46 7.14 -11.96
N ALA A 36 10.37 6.04 -11.23
CA ALA A 36 11.26 5.78 -10.09
C ALA A 36 11.23 4.31 -9.67
N TRP A 37 12.02 4.01 -8.64
CA TRP A 37 11.88 2.79 -7.87
C TRP A 37 10.80 2.98 -6.83
N TRP A 38 9.90 2.02 -6.73
CA TRP A 38 8.84 1.97 -5.74
C TRP A 38 9.14 0.87 -4.73
N TRP A 39 8.55 0.95 -3.54
CA TRP A 39 8.83 0.00 -2.45
C TRP A 39 8.80 -1.48 -2.87
N PHE A 40 7.89 -1.86 -3.76
CA PHE A 40 7.75 -3.24 -4.22
C PHE A 40 8.90 -3.70 -5.13
N ASN A 41 9.66 -2.78 -5.74
CA ASN A 41 10.86 -3.12 -6.49
C ASN A 41 11.96 -3.68 -5.60
N TYR A 42 11.90 -3.41 -4.30
CA TYR A 42 12.85 -3.90 -3.29
C TYR A 42 12.42 -5.24 -2.67
N ILE A 43 11.30 -5.82 -3.11
CA ILE A 43 10.82 -7.11 -2.63
C ILE A 43 11.32 -8.22 -3.55
N THR A 44 11.99 -9.21 -2.95
CA THR A 44 12.47 -10.40 -3.64
C THR A 44 11.35 -11.07 -4.43
N ASN A 45 11.63 -11.45 -5.68
CA ASN A 45 10.68 -12.03 -6.65
C ASN A 45 9.66 -11.09 -7.30
N TYR A 46 9.61 -9.79 -6.96
CA TYR A 46 8.75 -8.84 -7.69
C TYR A 46 9.11 -8.78 -9.19
N SER A 47 10.41 -8.75 -9.51
CA SER A 47 10.92 -8.60 -10.88
C SER A 47 10.94 -9.88 -11.70
N LYS A 48 10.50 -11.03 -11.16
CA LYS A 48 10.35 -12.25 -11.96
C LYS A 48 9.08 -12.12 -12.81
N LYS A 49 9.16 -11.27 -13.86
CA LYS A 49 8.31 -11.33 -15.06
C LYS A 49 8.55 -12.68 -15.72
N ASP A 50 8.06 -13.75 -15.10
CA ASP A 50 7.98 -15.03 -15.77
C ASP A 50 6.68 -15.08 -16.56
N LYS A 51 6.76 -15.60 -17.78
CA LYS A 51 5.71 -15.56 -18.81
C LYS A 51 4.45 -16.33 -18.36
N GLY A 52 3.66 -15.75 -17.47
CA GLY A 52 2.41 -16.32 -16.96
C GLY A 52 2.14 -16.11 -15.47
N LYS A 53 3.10 -15.63 -14.68
CA LYS A 53 2.89 -15.40 -13.23
C LYS A 53 2.51 -13.94 -12.97
N LYS A 54 1.35 -13.74 -12.33
CA LYS A 54 0.84 -12.42 -11.95
C LYS A 54 1.78 -11.75 -10.93
N THR A 55 1.90 -10.43 -11.04
CA THR A 55 2.59 -9.57 -10.06
C THR A 55 2.07 -9.83 -8.64
N VAL A 56 2.98 -10.09 -7.71
CA VAL A 56 2.66 -10.46 -6.32
C VAL A 56 1.86 -9.38 -5.57
N ILE A 57 1.94 -8.12 -6.00
CA ILE A 57 1.37 -6.97 -5.28
C ILE A 57 0.25 -6.34 -6.10
N ALA A 58 -0.76 -7.16 -6.42
CA ALA A 58 -2.01 -6.69 -6.99
C ALA A 58 -3.18 -7.12 -6.10
N CYS A 59 -4.04 -6.19 -5.71
CA CYS A 59 -5.27 -6.55 -5.02
C CYS A 59 -6.24 -7.18 -6.04
N PRO A 60 -6.63 -8.46 -5.89
CA PRO A 60 -7.53 -9.11 -6.84
C PRO A 60 -8.93 -8.50 -6.82
N SER A 61 -9.31 -7.87 -5.70
CA SER A 61 -10.61 -7.24 -5.51
C SER A 61 -10.66 -5.80 -6.01
N LYS A 62 -9.58 -5.24 -6.58
CA LYS A 62 -9.56 -3.86 -7.06
C LYS A 62 -10.66 -3.61 -8.10
N GLN A 63 -11.46 -2.56 -7.93
CA GLN A 63 -12.59 -2.22 -8.81
C GLN A 63 -12.37 -0.93 -9.59
N ILE A 64 -11.19 -0.76 -10.18
CA ILE A 64 -10.87 0.41 -11.00
C ILE A 64 -11.54 0.29 -12.37
N ARG A 65 -12.47 1.20 -12.67
CA ARG A 65 -13.25 1.20 -13.92
C ARG A 65 -12.65 2.03 -15.04
N ASN A 66 -11.47 2.61 -14.85
CA ASN A 66 -10.77 3.39 -15.86
C ASN A 66 -9.85 2.47 -16.69
N PRO A 67 -10.08 2.31 -18.01
CA PRO A 67 -9.26 1.46 -18.86
C PRO A 67 -7.77 1.85 -18.85
N LYS A 68 -7.45 3.12 -18.62
CA LYS A 68 -6.07 3.60 -18.52
C LYS A 68 -5.38 3.20 -17.22
N LEU A 69 -6.12 2.71 -16.21
CA LEU A 69 -5.58 2.40 -14.89
C LEU A 69 -5.75 0.91 -14.52
N ILE A 70 -6.50 0.14 -15.31
CA ILE A 70 -6.82 -1.26 -15.00
C ILE A 70 -5.56 -2.14 -14.91
N ASP A 71 -4.62 -1.93 -15.83
CA ASP A 71 -3.32 -2.59 -15.87
C ASP A 71 -2.23 -1.79 -15.14
N ASN A 72 -2.58 -0.66 -14.52
CA ASN A 72 -1.63 0.11 -13.71
C ASN A 72 -1.37 -0.64 -12.39
N ILE A 73 -0.12 -1.02 -12.18
CA ILE A 73 0.35 -1.66 -10.96
C ILE A 73 0.51 -0.69 -9.78
N LEU A 74 0.45 0.62 -10.03
CA LEU A 74 0.47 1.64 -8.99
C LEU A 74 -0.92 1.95 -8.45
N CYS A 75 -2.00 1.54 -9.14
CA CYS A 75 -3.36 1.92 -8.79
C CYS A 75 -4.20 0.74 -8.30
N GLY A 76 -4.96 0.97 -7.23
CA GLY A 76 -5.89 0.00 -6.68
C GLY A 76 -5.20 -1.22 -6.07
N ASN A 77 -3.97 -1.06 -5.57
CA ASN A 77 -3.19 -2.14 -4.98
C ASN A 77 -2.86 -1.82 -3.52
N TYR A 78 -1.83 -2.42 -2.97
CA TYR A 78 -1.39 -2.13 -1.61
C TYR A 78 -0.50 -0.87 -1.58
N GLY A 79 -0.76 0.03 -0.65
CA GLY A 79 0.02 1.25 -0.41
C GLY A 79 0.84 1.13 0.87
N VAL A 80 2.10 1.54 0.82
CA VAL A 80 2.96 1.60 2.03
C VAL A 80 2.84 2.95 2.73
N ASN A 81 2.92 2.92 4.05
CA ASN A 81 2.92 4.10 4.89
C ASN A 81 4.19 4.92 4.66
N ARG A 82 4.03 6.09 4.04
CA ARG A 82 5.12 7.01 3.69
C ARG A 82 5.87 7.60 4.88
N SER A 83 5.25 7.64 6.07
CA SER A 83 5.94 8.09 7.28
C SER A 83 6.98 7.07 7.77
N VAL A 84 6.80 5.80 7.41
CA VAL A 84 7.73 4.70 7.73
C VAL A 84 8.66 4.44 6.55
N CYS A 85 8.09 4.09 5.41
CA CYS A 85 8.79 3.94 4.14
C CYS A 85 8.94 5.33 3.50
N LYS A 86 9.89 6.15 3.96
CA LYS A 86 10.05 7.51 3.42
C LYS A 86 10.40 7.51 1.94
N SER A 87 10.12 8.61 1.27
CA SER A 87 10.55 8.84 -0.11
C SER A 87 11.95 9.47 -0.11
N SER A 88 12.80 9.13 -1.10
CA SER A 88 14.09 9.80 -1.24
C SER A 88 13.92 11.28 -1.60
N ASP A 89 12.85 11.56 -2.34
CA ASP A 89 12.48 12.88 -2.84
C ASP A 89 10.95 12.96 -3.02
N ASP A 90 10.39 14.14 -2.85
CA ASP A 90 8.99 14.44 -3.12
C ASP A 90 8.86 15.72 -3.95
N ILE A 91 7.89 15.72 -4.86
CA ILE A 91 7.60 16.86 -5.75
C ILE A 91 7.04 18.05 -4.96
N GLN A 92 6.42 17.80 -3.80
CA GLN A 92 5.81 18.86 -3.00
C GLN A 92 6.72 19.33 -1.88
N SER A 93 7.07 20.62 -1.93
CA SER A 93 7.86 21.29 -0.88
C SER A 93 7.26 21.23 0.52
N ARG A 94 5.98 20.88 0.66
CA ARG A 94 5.31 20.77 1.96
C ARG A 94 5.33 19.37 2.55
N ARG A 95 5.89 18.37 1.85
CA ARG A 95 5.91 16.96 2.25
C ARG A 95 7.23 16.52 2.88
N GLU A 96 7.96 17.47 3.47
CA GLU A 96 9.25 17.23 4.11
C GLU A 96 9.20 16.10 5.15
N GLU A 97 8.06 15.93 5.86
CA GLU A 97 7.89 14.84 6.83
C GLU A 97 7.98 13.43 6.22
N PHE A 98 7.64 13.29 4.93
CA PHE A 98 7.64 12.03 4.19
C PHE A 98 8.92 11.81 3.38
N VAL A 99 9.90 12.71 3.50
CA VAL A 99 11.18 12.65 2.77
C VAL A 99 12.33 12.33 3.73
N GLY A 100 13.30 11.58 3.24
CA GLY A 100 14.54 11.25 3.95
C GLY A 100 14.72 9.74 4.15
N THR A 101 15.57 9.37 5.10
CA THR A 101 15.87 7.96 5.39
C THR A 101 14.63 7.24 5.94
N PRO A 102 14.22 6.10 5.36
CA PRO A 102 13.17 5.27 5.93
C PRO A 102 13.51 4.81 7.34
N LEU A 103 12.48 4.58 8.14
CA LEU A 103 12.64 4.07 9.49
C LEU A 103 13.02 2.58 9.45
N SER A 104 13.68 2.12 10.50
CA SER A 104 13.67 0.71 10.88
C SER A 104 12.53 0.44 11.86
N SER A 105 12.20 -0.83 12.06
CA SER A 105 11.28 -1.28 13.10
C SER A 105 11.80 -0.93 14.50
N SER A 106 13.12 -0.79 14.68
CA SER A 106 13.74 -0.36 15.94
C SER A 106 13.58 1.14 16.23
N ASP A 107 13.31 1.96 15.21
CA ASP A 107 13.04 3.40 15.34
C ASP A 107 11.57 3.70 15.70
N ILE A 108 10.72 2.68 15.68
CA ILE A 108 9.28 2.81 15.92
C ILE A 108 8.98 2.39 17.36
N LEU A 109 8.32 3.26 18.13
CA LEU A 109 8.04 2.98 19.54
C LEU A 109 7.13 1.74 19.74
N HIS A 110 6.11 1.62 18.88
CA HIS A 110 5.16 0.51 18.89
C HIS A 110 5.02 -0.11 17.48
N PRO A 111 6.04 -0.87 17.06
CA PRO A 111 6.14 -1.35 15.68
C PRO A 111 4.94 -2.24 15.29
N GLY A 112 4.58 -3.22 16.15
CA GLY A 112 3.41 -4.09 15.96
C GLY A 112 2.05 -3.40 16.06
N GLN A 113 2.00 -2.10 16.35
CA GLN A 113 0.78 -1.27 16.34
C GLN A 113 0.85 -0.15 15.29
N THR A 114 1.94 -0.10 14.51
CA THR A 114 2.14 0.91 13.48
C THR A 114 1.77 0.34 12.12
N LEU A 115 0.80 0.98 11.47
CA LEU A 115 0.38 0.68 10.11
C LEU A 115 1.58 0.76 9.14
N LEU A 116 1.88 -0.32 8.42
CA LEU A 116 2.97 -0.37 7.44
C LEU A 116 2.45 -0.41 6.01
N ILE A 117 1.45 -1.25 5.74
CA ILE A 117 0.88 -1.45 4.41
C ILE A 117 -0.62 -1.66 4.51
N VAL A 118 -1.38 -1.15 3.54
CA VAL A 118 -2.84 -1.29 3.51
C VAL A 118 -3.37 -1.33 2.09
N ASP A 119 -4.57 -1.86 1.89
CA ASP A 119 -5.33 -1.60 0.67
C ASP A 119 -5.42 -0.10 0.39
N SER A 120 -4.99 0.29 -0.80
CA SER A 120 -4.95 1.69 -1.18
C SER A 120 -5.36 1.90 -2.63
N GLY A 121 -5.87 3.09 -2.91
CA GLY A 121 -6.08 3.58 -4.27
C GLY A 121 -4.80 3.75 -5.06
N TYR A 122 -3.66 3.87 -4.36
CA TYR A 122 -2.35 4.09 -4.95
C TYR A 122 -1.24 3.36 -4.16
N SER A 123 -0.09 3.09 -4.77
CA SER A 123 1.03 2.40 -4.11
C SER A 123 1.68 3.15 -2.95
N LEU A 124 1.18 4.35 -2.63
CA LEU A 124 1.54 5.13 -1.46
C LEU A 124 0.31 5.40 -0.60
N ILE A 125 0.50 5.48 0.70
CA ILE A 125 -0.48 6.02 1.62
C ILE A 125 0.21 6.83 2.72
N SER A 126 -0.49 7.78 3.29
CA SER A 126 -0.04 8.50 4.49
C SER A 126 -1.26 8.95 5.27
N TRP A 127 -1.03 9.42 6.49
CA TRP A 127 -2.10 9.88 7.36
C TRP A 127 -2.91 11.05 6.76
N TRP A 128 -2.31 11.86 5.88
CA TRP A 128 -3.02 12.91 5.12
C TRP A 128 -4.15 12.36 4.24
N HIS A 129 -3.99 11.13 3.75
CA HIS A 129 -4.99 10.45 2.92
C HIS A 129 -6.09 9.79 3.75
N VAL A 130 -6.07 9.88 5.08
CA VAL A 130 -7.11 9.29 5.94
C VAL A 130 -7.72 10.30 6.92
N THR A 131 -7.50 11.59 6.68
CA THR A 131 -8.14 12.71 7.40
C THR A 131 -8.99 13.54 6.45
N ASP A 132 -10.03 14.15 7.01
CA ASP A 132 -10.89 15.16 6.41
C ASP A 132 -10.20 16.52 6.24
N VAL A 133 -9.28 16.87 7.15
CA VAL A 133 -8.57 18.16 7.16
C VAL A 133 -7.05 17.91 7.16
N PRO A 134 -6.44 17.60 6.00
CA PRO A 134 -4.99 17.44 5.93
C PRO A 134 -4.29 18.77 6.25
N PRO A 135 -3.06 18.75 6.80
CA PRO A 135 -2.30 19.97 7.13
C PRO A 135 -2.08 20.90 5.95
N VAL A 136 -2.08 20.32 4.75
CA VAL A 136 -1.97 21.03 3.48
C VAL A 136 -2.96 20.45 2.50
N SER A 137 -3.46 21.29 1.61
CA SER A 137 -4.33 20.84 0.52
C SER A 137 -3.58 19.85 -0.38
N LEU A 138 -4.15 18.66 -0.54
CA LEU A 138 -3.71 17.69 -1.53
C LEU A 138 -4.09 18.20 -2.92
N GLY A 139 -3.21 18.02 -3.90
CA GLY A 139 -3.42 18.42 -5.28
C GLY A 139 -4.31 17.44 -6.06
N SER A 140 -4.18 17.48 -7.39
CA SER A 140 -4.95 16.64 -8.33
C SER A 140 -4.11 15.56 -9.00
N THR A 141 -2.83 15.41 -8.64
CA THR A 141 -2.00 14.31 -9.14
C THR A 141 -2.53 12.98 -8.59
N ILE A 142 -2.32 11.89 -9.32
CA ILE A 142 -2.89 10.60 -8.92
C ILE A 142 -2.43 10.14 -7.52
N GLU A 143 -1.19 10.46 -7.17
CA GLU A 143 -0.59 10.18 -5.85
C GLU A 143 -1.32 10.93 -4.73
N ASP A 144 -1.68 12.20 -4.97
CA ASP A 144 -2.40 13.05 -4.01
C ASP A 144 -3.84 12.61 -3.81
N THR A 145 -4.38 11.90 -4.80
CA THR A 145 -5.71 11.34 -4.74
C THR A 145 -5.73 9.94 -4.12
N ALA A 146 -4.62 9.47 -3.54
CA ALA A 146 -4.59 8.20 -2.84
C ALA A 146 -5.62 8.14 -1.68
N TYR A 147 -6.09 6.94 -1.39
CA TYR A 147 -7.15 6.70 -0.42
C TYR A 147 -7.03 5.30 0.15
N VAL A 148 -7.56 5.09 1.35
CA VAL A 148 -7.91 3.76 1.85
C VAL A 148 -9.39 3.50 1.48
N PRO A 149 -9.72 2.38 0.80
CA PRO A 149 -11.08 2.09 0.37
C PRO A 149 -12.11 2.05 1.51
N GLY A 150 -13.35 2.42 1.23
CA GLY A 150 -14.48 2.29 2.15
C GLY A 150 -14.56 3.37 3.23
N LEU A 151 -13.58 4.27 3.33
CA LEU A 151 -13.65 5.39 4.27
C LEU A 151 -14.62 6.47 3.79
N GLU A 152 -15.48 6.95 4.69
CA GLU A 152 -16.51 7.95 4.37
C GLU A 152 -15.93 9.26 3.83
N ILE A 153 -14.78 9.70 4.36
CA ILE A 153 -14.04 10.88 3.90
C ILE A 153 -13.74 10.85 2.39
N ASN A 154 -13.73 9.68 1.75
CA ASN A 154 -13.45 9.56 0.32
C ASN A 154 -14.58 10.15 -0.54
N LYS A 155 -15.78 10.35 0.02
CA LYS A 155 -16.91 10.98 -0.69
C LYS A 155 -16.60 12.42 -1.11
N ASP A 156 -15.82 13.12 -0.29
CA ASP A 156 -15.52 14.55 -0.45
C ASP A 156 -14.14 14.80 -1.08
N LYS A 157 -13.37 13.74 -1.31
CA LYS A 157 -12.07 13.83 -1.98
C LYS A 157 -12.20 14.03 -3.48
N ASN A 158 -11.24 14.78 -4.03
CA ASN A 158 -11.08 14.93 -5.47
C ASN A 158 -10.37 13.70 -6.07
N LEU A 159 -11.09 12.59 -6.23
CA LEU A 159 -10.54 11.32 -6.74
C LEU A 159 -10.41 11.29 -8.26
N TRP A 160 -9.45 10.49 -8.78
CA TRP A 160 -9.33 10.30 -10.23
C TRP A 160 -10.53 9.55 -10.83
N PRO A 161 -10.87 9.81 -12.11
CA PRO A 161 -11.91 9.07 -12.82
C PRO A 161 -11.67 7.56 -12.76
N GLY A 162 -12.71 6.82 -12.36
CA GLY A 162 -12.71 5.36 -12.23
C GLY A 162 -12.24 4.81 -10.89
N GLN A 163 -11.79 5.66 -9.95
CA GLN A 163 -11.45 5.26 -8.58
C GLN A 163 -12.61 5.44 -7.59
N LYS A 164 -13.57 6.32 -7.88
CA LYS A 164 -14.62 6.73 -6.92
C LYS A 164 -15.43 5.56 -6.33
N TRP A 165 -15.80 4.59 -7.15
CA TRP A 165 -16.57 3.43 -6.67
C TRP A 165 -15.75 2.61 -5.67
N ASP A 166 -14.53 2.26 -6.03
CA ASP A 166 -13.58 1.53 -5.19
C ASP A 166 -13.30 2.27 -3.86
N ALA A 167 -13.08 3.59 -3.96
CA ALA A 167 -12.80 4.44 -2.81
C ALA A 167 -13.97 4.58 -1.84
N VAL A 168 -15.19 4.80 -2.33
CA VAL A 168 -16.36 5.10 -1.49
C VAL A 168 -17.05 3.84 -1.00
N THR A 169 -17.24 2.85 -1.87
CA THR A 169 -17.99 1.63 -1.55
C THR A 169 -17.13 0.62 -0.81
N GLY A 170 -15.80 0.70 -0.95
CA GLY A 170 -14.88 -0.36 -0.56
C GLY A 170 -14.78 -1.43 -1.64
N ARG A 171 -13.70 -2.21 -1.61
CA ARG A 171 -13.38 -3.19 -2.66
C ARG A 171 -13.55 -4.65 -2.24
N HIS A 172 -13.46 -4.93 -0.93
CA HIS A 172 -13.66 -6.26 -0.37
C HIS A 172 -15.10 -6.46 0.14
N PRO A 173 -15.60 -7.71 0.19
CA PRO A 173 -16.84 -8.04 0.88
C PRO A 173 -16.85 -7.46 2.29
N ASN A 174 -18.03 -7.07 2.79
CA ASN A 174 -18.20 -6.49 4.13
C ASN A 174 -17.36 -5.24 4.43
N LYS A 175 -16.80 -4.57 3.41
CA LYS A 175 -15.93 -3.38 3.56
C LYS A 175 -14.68 -3.65 4.42
N THR A 176 -14.14 -4.85 4.33
CA THR A 176 -12.87 -5.17 4.97
C THR A 176 -11.70 -4.51 4.24
N ILE A 177 -10.60 -4.30 4.96
CA ILE A 177 -9.32 -3.88 4.39
C ILE A 177 -8.20 -4.76 4.92
N ASN A 178 -7.24 -5.04 4.04
CA ASN A 178 -6.02 -5.76 4.37
C ASN A 178 -5.01 -4.80 4.95
N ILE A 179 -4.49 -5.12 6.14
CA ILE A 179 -3.49 -4.33 6.82
C ILE A 179 -2.28 -5.19 7.20
N GLY A 180 -1.08 -4.65 6.98
CA GLY A 180 0.15 -5.17 7.57
C GLY A 180 0.79 -4.14 8.50
N PHE A 181 1.37 -4.61 9.59
CA PHE A 181 2.03 -3.79 10.61
C PHE A 181 3.55 -3.85 10.50
N ALA A 182 4.20 -2.83 11.06
CA ALA A 182 5.64 -2.75 11.16
C ALA A 182 6.17 -3.60 12.34
N ASP A 183 5.90 -4.91 12.46
CA ASP A 183 6.39 -5.72 13.58
C ASP A 183 7.94 -5.87 13.70
N ALA A 184 8.54 -5.34 14.76
CA ALA A 184 9.97 -5.45 15.08
C ALA A 184 10.34 -6.67 15.91
N LYS A 185 9.36 -7.34 16.55
CA LYS A 185 9.61 -8.00 17.84
C LYS A 185 9.47 -9.51 17.87
N THR A 186 9.33 -10.18 16.74
CA THR A 186 9.20 -11.64 16.78
C THR A 186 10.07 -12.35 15.76
N SER A 187 10.84 -13.31 16.25
CA SER A 187 11.23 -14.53 15.53
C SER A 187 10.02 -15.43 15.23
N LEU A 188 8.88 -14.84 14.85
CA LEU A 188 7.64 -15.51 14.46
C LEU A 188 7.22 -15.00 13.06
N PRO A 189 6.50 -15.82 12.29
CA PRO A 189 5.98 -15.52 10.95
C PRO A 189 5.21 -14.19 10.80
N GLN A 190 5.29 -13.59 9.60
CA GLN A 190 4.84 -12.22 9.30
C GLN A 190 3.32 -12.07 9.51
N ARG A 191 2.90 -11.15 10.37
CA ARG A 191 1.50 -10.95 10.75
C ARG A 191 0.77 -10.04 9.75
N VAL A 192 -0.30 -10.54 9.13
CA VAL A 192 -1.29 -9.79 8.34
C VAL A 192 -2.59 -9.75 9.13
N GLU A 193 -3.14 -8.58 9.34
CA GLU A 193 -4.34 -8.40 10.13
C GLU A 193 -5.47 -7.82 9.27
N TRP A 194 -6.67 -8.34 9.48
CA TRP A 194 -7.88 -7.98 8.75
C TRP A 194 -8.73 -7.08 9.62
N TYR A 195 -8.94 -5.85 9.17
CA TYR A 195 -9.78 -4.89 9.88
C TYR A 195 -11.04 -4.63 9.08
N THR A 196 -12.17 -4.65 9.80
CA THR A 196 -13.49 -4.33 9.26
C THR A 196 -13.97 -3.06 9.93
N ARG A 197 -14.44 -2.10 9.12
CA ARG A 197 -15.16 -0.92 9.62
C ARG A 197 -16.56 -0.92 9.02
N PHE A 198 -17.56 -1.11 9.88
CA PHE A 198 -18.95 -0.91 9.50
C PHE A 198 -19.22 0.59 9.38
N ALA A 199 -20.08 0.98 8.43
CA ALA A 199 -20.33 2.39 8.09
C ALA A 199 -20.88 3.22 9.27
N ASP A 200 -21.33 2.53 10.32
CA ASP A 200 -22.06 3.10 11.44
C ASP A 200 -21.20 3.12 12.73
N ASP A 201 -19.98 2.59 12.67
CA ASP A 201 -19.09 2.43 13.84
C ASP A 201 -17.90 3.42 13.83
N ALA A 202 -17.57 3.88 15.03
CA ALA A 202 -16.48 4.83 15.30
C ALA A 202 -15.09 4.15 15.35
N GLU A 203 -15.03 2.83 15.53
CA GLU A 203 -13.78 2.08 15.72
C GLU A 203 -13.63 0.96 14.68
N PHE A 204 -12.38 0.66 14.31
CA PHE A 204 -12.06 -0.49 13.47
C PHE A 204 -12.04 -1.75 14.33
N VAL A 205 -12.77 -2.78 13.93
CA VAL A 205 -12.75 -4.08 14.60
C VAL A 205 -11.80 -5.01 13.85
N LEU A 206 -10.79 -5.51 14.55
CA LEU A 206 -9.91 -6.57 14.06
C LEU A 206 -10.72 -7.87 14.00
N GLU A 207 -11.05 -8.32 12.79
CA GLU A 207 -11.85 -9.55 12.62
C GLU A 207 -10.98 -10.80 12.55
N THR A 208 -9.77 -10.72 11.99
CA THR A 208 -8.89 -11.89 11.86
C THR A 208 -7.43 -11.48 11.88
N VAL A 209 -6.61 -12.26 12.57
CA VAL A 209 -5.15 -12.17 12.51
C VAL A 209 -4.66 -13.39 11.74
N MET A 210 -4.05 -13.17 10.59
CA MET A 210 -3.35 -14.20 9.85
C MET A 210 -1.86 -14.05 10.03
N VAL A 211 -1.22 -15.17 10.31
CA VAL A 211 0.22 -15.26 10.46
C VAL A 211 0.75 -15.86 9.15
N VAL A 212 1.26 -15.01 8.28
CA VAL A 212 1.86 -15.35 7.00
C VAL A 212 3.31 -15.75 7.25
N GLU A 213 3.52 -17.00 7.63
CA GLU A 213 4.76 -17.70 7.32
C GLU A 213 4.90 -17.76 5.78
N TYR A 214 6.08 -17.97 5.20
CA TYR A 214 6.20 -18.00 3.73
C TYR A 214 5.34 -19.13 3.15
N LEU A 215 4.08 -18.81 2.85
CA LEU A 215 3.12 -19.72 2.32
C LEU A 215 3.54 -20.00 0.88
N ASP A 216 3.67 -21.27 0.54
CA ASP A 216 3.83 -21.64 -0.85
C ASP A 216 2.56 -21.27 -1.64
N GLU A 217 2.65 -21.33 -2.97
CA GLU A 217 1.56 -20.92 -3.85
C GLU A 217 0.23 -21.66 -3.55
N SER A 218 0.28 -22.88 -3.01
CA SER A 218 -0.90 -23.66 -2.63
C SER A 218 -1.52 -23.19 -1.31
N GLU A 219 -0.69 -22.79 -0.35
CA GLU A 219 -1.11 -22.27 0.94
C GLU A 219 -1.69 -20.85 0.82
N ILE A 220 -1.14 -20.01 -0.06
CA ILE A 220 -1.73 -18.70 -0.42
C ILE A 220 -3.14 -18.89 -1.01
N GLN A 221 -3.34 -19.88 -1.88
CA GLN A 221 -4.65 -20.17 -2.47
C GLN A 221 -5.64 -20.73 -1.45
N ALA A 222 -5.17 -21.54 -0.49
CA ALA A 222 -5.99 -22.04 0.61
C ALA A 222 -6.45 -20.90 1.52
N VAL A 223 -5.57 -19.95 1.82
CA VAL A 223 -5.88 -18.74 2.59
C VAL A 223 -6.89 -17.84 1.88
N ILE A 224 -6.72 -17.61 0.57
CA ILE A 224 -7.69 -16.86 -0.24
C ILE A 224 -9.07 -17.55 -0.18
N LYS A 225 -9.10 -18.88 -0.23
CA LYS A 225 -10.32 -19.69 -0.18
C LYS A 225 -11.00 -19.68 1.20
N ASP A 226 -10.24 -19.78 2.28
CA ASP A 226 -10.76 -19.75 3.66
C ASP A 226 -11.27 -18.36 4.06
N ALA A 227 -10.67 -17.30 3.50
CA ALA A 227 -11.15 -15.92 3.64
C ALA A 227 -12.41 -15.62 2.79
N GLY A 228 -12.94 -16.62 2.05
CA GLY A 228 -14.21 -16.51 1.33
C GLY A 228 -14.15 -15.72 0.01
N PHE A 229 -12.99 -15.64 -0.63
CA PHE A 229 -12.84 -15.05 -1.97
C PHE A 229 -13.09 -16.04 -3.10
#